data_AF-A0A1H4D5F2-F1
#
_entry.id   AF-A0A1H4D5F2-F1
#
_cell.length_a   1.000
_cell.length_b   1.000
_cell.length_c   1.000
_cell.angle_alpha   90.00
_cell.angle_beta   90.00
_cell.angle_gamma   90.00
#
_symmetry.space_group_name_H-M   'P 1'
#
loop_
_entity.id
_entity.type
_entity.pdbx_description
1 polymer ?
#
loop_
_entity_poly.entity_id
_entity_poly.type
_entity_poly.pdbx_seq_one_letter_code
_entity_poly.pdbx_strand_id
1 'polypeptide(L)'
;MKKIALALTAIILTTVGCKSNEENLKFTDKVEKAHHKQEFLAKEAVQFDLKLEFGGKERIDAKITILTNSTKGVIEYKNGAKIIFNKDKVFYSSTIPSEESVRFDAFTWEYFFLFPYKLSDPGTVWNAYDNKEKDNENYLTEKLTFKSGTGEAPDDWYVVYADKKTNLLEKAAYIVSINGGKEAAEKNPHAIQYLEYKTVDGIPIATKWVFWGWEDGKGLTEEIGHATLTDIKFVKADTDYFTPGADFKTK
;
A
#
# COMPACT_ATOMS: atom_id res chain seq x y z
N MET A 1 70.89 -31.23 -2.46
CA MET A 1 70.00 -30.57 -3.46
C MET A 1 68.66 -31.29 -3.39
N LYS A 2 67.48 -30.75 -3.12
CA LYS A 2 66.90 -29.40 -2.94
C LYS A 2 65.91 -29.51 -1.76
N LYS A 3 65.90 -28.54 -0.83
CA LYS A 3 64.81 -28.41 0.16
C LYS A 3 63.67 -27.64 -0.51
N ILE A 4 62.50 -28.26 -0.63
CA ILE A 4 61.29 -27.60 -1.13
C ILE A 4 60.62 -26.93 0.07
N ALA A 5 60.66 -25.60 0.11
CA ALA A 5 59.91 -24.80 1.07
C ALA A 5 58.48 -24.63 0.54
N LEU A 6 57.51 -25.16 1.29
CA LEU A 6 56.09 -24.99 1.01
C LEU A 6 55.66 -23.63 1.59
N ALA A 7 55.47 -22.64 0.72
CA ALA A 7 54.93 -21.34 1.11
C ALA A 7 53.40 -21.44 1.21
N LEU A 8 52.87 -21.46 2.43
CA LEU A 8 51.43 -21.26 2.67
C LEU A 8 51.11 -19.78 2.46
N THR A 9 50.47 -19.46 1.34
CA THR A 9 49.89 -18.13 1.12
C THR A 9 48.50 -18.10 1.73
N ALA A 10 48.38 -17.48 2.91
CA ALA A 10 47.08 -17.20 3.51
C ALA A 10 46.41 -16.06 2.72
N ILE A 11 45.40 -16.40 1.92
CA ILE A 11 44.55 -15.41 1.26
C ILE A 11 43.55 -14.91 2.30
N ILE A 12 43.83 -13.74 2.86
CA ILE A 12 42.86 -13.01 3.69
C ILE A 12 41.84 -12.40 2.74
N LEU A 13 40.70 -13.06 2.55
CA LEU A 13 39.52 -12.46 1.92
C LEU A 13 39.00 -11.38 2.87
N THR A 14 39.36 -10.13 2.62
CA THR A 14 38.68 -8.98 3.23
C THR A 14 37.30 -8.87 2.59
N THR A 15 36.27 -9.37 3.27
CA THR A 15 34.88 -9.04 2.95
C THR A 15 34.70 -7.55 3.21
N VAL A 16 34.89 -6.72 2.18
CA VAL A 16 34.43 -5.33 2.20
C VAL A 16 32.91 -5.42 2.24
N GLY A 17 32.35 -5.32 3.44
CA GLY A 17 30.92 -5.29 3.64
C GLY A 17 30.34 -4.10 2.87
N CYS A 18 29.43 -4.39 1.94
CA CYS A 18 28.50 -3.38 1.41
C CYS A 18 27.64 -2.87 2.56
N LYS A 19 28.15 -1.92 3.34
CA LYS A 19 27.40 -1.25 4.41
C LYS A 19 27.24 0.26 4.19
N SER A 20 27.61 0.79 3.03
CA SER A 20 27.83 2.23 2.86
C SER A 20 26.94 2.96 1.85
N ASN A 21 25.76 2.46 1.46
CA ASN A 21 24.88 3.19 0.51
C ASN A 21 23.43 3.42 0.98
N GLU A 22 22.99 2.92 2.13
CA GLU A 22 21.58 3.08 2.55
C GLU A 22 21.28 4.40 3.27
N GLU A 23 22.27 5.02 3.93
CA GLU A 23 22.06 6.26 4.69
C GLU A 23 21.61 7.43 3.79
N ASN A 24 22.11 7.50 2.55
CA ASN A 24 21.85 8.58 1.58
C ASN A 24 20.62 8.37 0.70
N LEU A 25 19.86 7.29 0.88
CA LEU A 25 18.64 7.05 0.13
C LEU A 25 17.55 8.06 0.51
N LYS A 26 16.74 8.48 -0.46
CA LYS A 26 15.53 9.27 -0.19
C LYS A 26 14.54 8.43 0.62
N PHE A 27 13.62 9.09 1.31
CA PHE A 27 12.56 8.42 2.07
C PHE A 27 11.82 7.37 1.24
N THR A 28 11.37 7.75 0.04
CA THR A 28 10.67 6.85 -0.88
C THR A 28 11.49 5.61 -1.23
N ASP A 29 12.78 5.79 -1.53
CA ASP A 29 13.67 4.69 -1.91
C ASP A 29 13.86 3.72 -0.74
N LYS A 30 13.97 4.22 0.50
CA LYS A 30 14.08 3.39 1.71
C LYS A 30 12.83 2.53 1.89
N VAL A 31 11.65 3.15 1.81
CA VAL A 31 10.38 2.45 2.02
C VAL A 31 10.10 1.45 0.91
N GLU A 32 10.18 1.86 -0.36
CA GLU A 32 9.92 0.98 -1.50
C GLU A 32 10.91 -0.19 -1.58
N LYS A 33 12.17 0.04 -1.21
CA LYS A 33 13.17 -1.04 -1.10
C LYS A 33 12.82 -2.01 0.02
N ALA A 34 12.42 -1.52 1.20
CA ALA A 34 12.02 -2.37 2.32
C ALA A 34 10.79 -3.23 2.00
N HIS A 35 9.90 -2.74 1.15
CA HIS A 35 8.76 -3.49 0.64
C HIS A 35 9.06 -4.39 -0.55
N HIS A 36 10.32 -4.44 -1.03
CA HIS A 36 10.70 -5.26 -2.18
C HIS A 36 9.89 -4.91 -3.44
N LYS A 37 9.75 -3.60 -3.72
CA LYS A 37 8.92 -3.10 -4.84
C LYS A 37 9.29 -3.71 -6.19
N GLN A 38 10.57 -3.94 -6.47
CA GLN A 38 10.99 -4.51 -7.75
C GLN A 38 10.50 -5.96 -7.91
N GLU A 39 10.62 -6.76 -6.85
CA GLU A 39 10.14 -8.13 -6.79
C GLU A 39 8.62 -8.18 -6.85
N PHE A 40 7.93 -7.26 -6.18
CA PHE A 40 6.48 -7.11 -6.24
C PHE A 40 6.00 -6.80 -7.66
N LEU A 41 6.59 -5.80 -8.33
CA LEU A 41 6.22 -5.41 -9.69
C LEU A 41 6.62 -6.44 -10.75
N ALA A 42 7.53 -7.38 -10.44
CA ALA A 42 7.83 -8.52 -11.29
C ALA A 42 6.75 -9.60 -11.26
N LYS A 43 5.88 -9.60 -10.24
CA LYS A 43 4.68 -10.44 -10.19
C LYS A 43 3.59 -9.78 -11.04
N GLU A 44 2.72 -10.59 -11.63
CA GLU A 44 1.71 -10.10 -12.55
C GLU A 44 0.47 -9.57 -11.81
N ALA A 45 -0.09 -10.40 -10.93
CA ALA A 45 -1.20 -10.04 -10.09
C ALA A 45 -1.00 -10.56 -8.67
N VAL A 46 -1.67 -9.91 -7.72
CA VAL A 46 -1.81 -10.37 -6.35
C VAL A 46 -3.29 -10.59 -6.06
N GLN A 47 -3.58 -11.71 -5.42
CA GLN A 47 -4.91 -12.07 -4.94
C GLN A 47 -4.86 -12.18 -3.42
N PHE A 48 -5.90 -11.68 -2.75
CA PHE A 48 -6.10 -11.83 -1.31
C PHE A 48 -7.59 -11.73 -0.96
N ASP A 49 -7.97 -12.33 0.15
CA ASP A 49 -9.28 -12.09 0.75
C ASP A 49 -9.18 -10.91 1.72
N LEU A 50 -10.11 -9.98 1.61
CA LEU A 50 -10.21 -8.80 2.46
C LEU A 50 -11.50 -8.86 3.27
N LYS A 51 -11.36 -8.86 4.59
CA LYS A 51 -12.46 -8.58 5.51
C LYS A 51 -12.25 -7.23 6.17
N LEU A 52 -13.19 -6.32 5.99
CA LEU A 52 -13.12 -4.92 6.41
C LEU A 52 -14.35 -4.56 7.24
N GLU A 53 -14.12 -3.96 8.40
CA GLU A 53 -15.17 -3.52 9.32
C GLU A 53 -14.95 -2.05 9.72
N PHE A 54 -16.03 -1.29 9.80
CA PHE A 54 -16.06 0.08 10.35
C PHE A 54 -17.20 0.20 11.36
N GLY A 55 -16.94 0.80 12.52
CA GLY A 55 -17.96 0.98 13.57
C GLY A 55 -18.64 -0.32 14.01
N GLY A 56 -17.91 -1.44 13.98
CA GLY A 56 -18.43 -2.78 14.31
C GLY A 56 -19.36 -3.41 13.27
N LYS A 57 -19.40 -2.86 12.04
CA LYS A 57 -20.19 -3.40 10.93
C LYS A 57 -19.28 -3.81 9.79
N GLU A 58 -19.55 -4.99 9.23
CA GLU A 58 -18.91 -5.44 8.01
C GLU A 58 -19.20 -4.47 6.86
N ARG A 59 -18.13 -4.00 6.22
CA ARG A 59 -18.16 -3.10 5.08
C ARG A 59 -17.80 -3.82 3.79
N ILE A 60 -16.85 -4.75 3.85
CA ILE A 60 -16.44 -5.64 2.76
C ILE A 60 -16.04 -6.99 3.34
N ASP A 61 -16.50 -8.06 2.69
CA ASP A 61 -15.98 -9.41 2.80
C ASP A 61 -15.91 -9.98 1.37
N ALA A 62 -14.72 -9.85 0.78
CA ALA A 62 -14.53 -10.07 -0.65
C ALA A 62 -13.13 -10.57 -0.96
N LYS A 63 -13.03 -11.29 -2.07
CA LYS A 63 -11.77 -11.65 -2.70
C LYS A 63 -11.38 -10.56 -3.68
N ILE A 64 -10.15 -10.07 -3.56
CA ILE A 64 -9.60 -9.03 -4.42
C ILE A 64 -8.46 -9.63 -5.24
N THR A 65 -8.50 -9.41 -6.56
CA THR A 65 -7.37 -9.70 -7.46
C THR A 65 -7.04 -8.43 -8.22
N ILE A 66 -5.79 -7.97 -8.12
CA ILE A 66 -5.31 -6.74 -8.76
C ILE A 66 -4.01 -7.00 -9.50
N LEU A 67 -3.83 -6.34 -10.64
CA LEU A 67 -2.51 -6.27 -11.27
C LEU A 67 -1.58 -5.45 -10.37
N THR A 68 -0.34 -5.88 -10.22
CA THR A 68 0.67 -5.21 -9.37
C THR A 68 1.02 -3.80 -9.85
N ASN A 69 0.77 -3.51 -11.13
CA ASN A 69 0.88 -2.18 -11.71
C ASN A 69 -0.37 -1.30 -11.52
N SER A 70 -1.36 -1.75 -10.74
CA SER A 70 -2.62 -1.07 -10.43
C SER A 70 -3.56 -0.78 -11.60
N THR A 71 -3.29 -1.31 -12.80
CA THR A 71 -4.08 -0.93 -13.99
C THR A 71 -5.41 -1.64 -14.10
N LYS A 72 -5.58 -2.80 -13.45
CA LYS A 72 -6.83 -3.57 -13.47
C LYS A 72 -7.02 -4.29 -12.14
N GLY A 73 -8.28 -4.53 -11.80
CA GLY A 73 -8.64 -5.30 -10.63
C GLY A 73 -10.07 -5.80 -10.66
N VAL A 74 -10.33 -6.79 -9.83
CA VAL A 74 -11.67 -7.33 -9.56
C VAL A 74 -11.83 -7.54 -8.07
N ILE A 75 -13.00 -7.15 -7.56
CA ILE A 75 -13.49 -7.41 -6.21
C ILE A 75 -14.68 -8.34 -6.35
N GLU A 76 -14.59 -9.54 -5.79
CA GLU A 76 -15.62 -10.57 -5.82
C GLU A 76 -16.20 -10.75 -4.41
N TYR A 77 -17.44 -10.30 -4.22
CA TYR A 77 -18.16 -10.41 -2.96
C TYR A 77 -18.68 -11.84 -2.74
N LYS A 78 -18.91 -12.21 -1.48
CA LYS A 78 -19.47 -13.54 -1.12
C LYS A 78 -20.82 -13.86 -1.78
N ASN A 79 -21.64 -12.85 -2.08
CA ASN A 79 -22.91 -13.02 -2.79
C ASN A 79 -22.74 -13.22 -4.32
N GLY A 80 -21.51 -13.25 -4.82
CA GLY A 80 -21.17 -13.39 -6.24
C GLY A 80 -21.18 -12.08 -7.02
N ALA A 81 -21.57 -10.95 -6.41
CA ALA A 81 -21.46 -9.64 -7.05
C ALA A 81 -19.99 -9.29 -7.29
N LYS A 82 -19.72 -8.56 -8.38
CA LYS A 82 -18.36 -8.13 -8.71
C LYS A 82 -18.28 -6.63 -8.97
N ILE A 83 -17.14 -6.04 -8.63
CA ILE A 83 -16.67 -4.77 -9.16
C ILE A 83 -15.41 -5.06 -9.95
N ILE A 84 -15.32 -4.58 -11.19
CA ILE A 84 -14.13 -4.70 -12.05
C ILE A 84 -13.71 -3.30 -12.44
N PHE A 85 -12.43 -2.98 -12.26
CA PHE A 85 -11.86 -1.75 -12.80
C PHE A 85 -10.80 -2.04 -13.86
N ASN A 86 -10.75 -1.19 -14.86
CA ASN A 86 -9.71 -1.17 -15.88
C ASN A 86 -9.32 0.28 -16.14
N LYS A 87 -8.19 0.67 -15.55
CA LYS A 87 -7.75 2.06 -15.40
C LYS A 87 -8.84 2.87 -14.70
N ASP A 88 -9.38 3.89 -15.37
CA ASP A 88 -10.39 4.83 -14.90
C ASP A 88 -11.84 4.31 -15.01
N LYS A 89 -12.05 3.19 -15.73
CA LYS A 89 -13.38 2.63 -15.98
C LYS A 89 -13.75 1.61 -14.90
N VAL A 90 -14.96 1.74 -14.36
CA VAL A 90 -15.50 0.82 -13.35
C VAL A 90 -16.76 0.14 -13.87
N PHE A 91 -16.81 -1.18 -13.75
CA PHE A 91 -17.95 -2.03 -14.11
C PHE A 91 -18.41 -2.80 -12.87
N TYR A 92 -19.70 -3.06 -12.75
CA TYR A 92 -20.22 -3.77 -11.58
C TYR A 92 -21.48 -4.57 -11.88
N SER A 93 -21.67 -5.66 -11.14
CA SER A 93 -22.88 -6.49 -11.21
C SER A 93 -24.08 -5.75 -10.63
N SER A 94 -25.27 -5.98 -11.20
CA SER A 94 -26.53 -5.39 -10.70
C SER A 94 -26.91 -5.80 -9.27
N THR A 95 -26.29 -6.86 -8.75
CA THR A 95 -26.47 -7.41 -7.40
C THR A 95 -25.52 -6.82 -6.36
N ILE A 96 -24.80 -5.74 -6.69
CA ILE A 96 -23.88 -5.09 -5.75
C ILE A 96 -24.62 -4.59 -4.50
N PRO A 97 -24.06 -4.71 -3.28
CA PRO A 97 -24.73 -4.27 -2.07
C PRO A 97 -25.07 -2.77 -2.03
N SER A 98 -24.25 -1.93 -2.68
CA SER A 98 -24.49 -0.49 -2.81
C SER A 98 -23.87 0.03 -4.10
N GLU A 99 -24.69 0.60 -4.99
CA GLU A 99 -24.19 1.25 -6.20
C GLU A 99 -23.42 2.54 -5.88
N GLU A 100 -23.76 3.21 -4.77
CA GLU A 100 -23.11 4.47 -4.36
C GLU A 100 -21.62 4.25 -4.07
N SER A 101 -21.28 3.15 -3.39
CA SER A 101 -19.89 2.86 -3.00
C SER A 101 -19.02 2.29 -4.12
N VAL A 102 -19.57 1.85 -5.24
CA VAL A 102 -18.84 1.09 -6.29
C VAL A 102 -17.52 1.75 -6.70
N ARG A 103 -17.55 3.05 -7.04
CA ARG A 103 -16.34 3.75 -7.51
C ARG A 103 -15.31 3.92 -6.41
N PHE A 104 -15.77 4.20 -5.19
CA PHE A 104 -14.90 4.29 -4.02
C PHE A 104 -14.25 2.93 -3.71
N ASP A 105 -15.05 1.86 -3.68
CA ASP A 105 -14.57 0.50 -3.39
C ASP A 105 -13.60 0.00 -4.45
N ALA A 106 -13.81 0.35 -5.72
CA ALA A 106 -12.94 -0.03 -6.82
C ALA A 106 -11.48 0.44 -6.62
N PHE A 107 -11.27 1.62 -6.03
CA PHE A 107 -9.97 2.27 -5.99
C PHE A 107 -9.37 2.41 -4.59
N THR A 108 -10.15 2.52 -3.53
CA THR A 108 -9.61 2.83 -2.20
C THR A 108 -8.85 1.66 -1.59
N TRP A 109 -9.41 0.44 -1.62
CA TRP A 109 -8.82 -0.69 -0.90
C TRP A 109 -7.59 -1.25 -1.60
N GLU A 110 -7.59 -1.26 -2.94
CA GLU A 110 -6.40 -1.58 -3.73
C GLU A 110 -5.30 -0.54 -3.53
N TYR A 111 -5.66 0.75 -3.47
CA TYR A 111 -4.70 1.82 -3.24
C TYR A 111 -4.01 1.68 -1.89
N PHE A 112 -4.74 1.38 -0.80
CA PHE A 112 -4.13 1.13 0.50
C PHE A 112 -3.23 -0.12 0.50
N PHE A 113 -3.63 -1.19 -0.20
CA PHE A 113 -2.77 -2.36 -0.35
C PHE A 113 -1.48 -2.01 -1.12
N LEU A 114 -1.59 -1.25 -2.20
CA LEU A 114 -0.48 -0.92 -3.08
C LEU A 114 0.33 0.30 -2.63
N PHE A 115 -0.12 1.05 -1.63
CA PHE A 115 0.48 2.30 -1.17
C PHE A 115 2.00 2.26 -1.02
N PRO A 116 2.61 1.26 -0.33
CA PRO A 116 4.07 1.20 -0.19
C PRO A 116 4.84 1.04 -1.51
N TYR A 117 4.17 0.67 -2.60
CA TYR A 117 4.76 0.47 -3.93
C TYR A 117 4.54 1.66 -4.88
N LYS A 118 3.73 2.65 -4.48
CA LYS A 118 3.33 3.80 -5.31
C LYS A 118 3.96 5.12 -4.89
N LEU A 119 4.87 5.10 -3.92
CA LEU A 119 5.46 6.30 -3.31
C LEU A 119 6.28 7.14 -4.31
N SER A 120 6.82 6.51 -5.34
CA SER A 120 7.57 7.15 -6.42
C SER A 120 6.77 7.33 -7.72
N ASP A 121 5.45 7.15 -7.71
CA ASP A 121 4.64 7.21 -8.93
C ASP A 121 4.68 8.63 -9.56
N PRO A 122 4.55 8.74 -10.90
CA PRO A 122 4.49 10.04 -11.54
C PRO A 122 3.39 10.93 -10.95
N GLY A 123 3.77 12.13 -10.52
CA GLY A 123 2.84 13.11 -9.93
C GLY A 123 2.96 13.26 -8.41
N THR A 124 3.62 12.32 -7.71
CA THR A 124 3.93 12.46 -6.28
C THR A 124 4.88 13.63 -6.01
N VAL A 125 4.64 14.35 -4.93
CA VAL A 125 5.49 15.43 -4.43
C VAL A 125 5.74 15.20 -2.94
N TRP A 126 7.01 15.01 -2.58
CA TRP A 126 7.44 14.73 -1.22
C TRP A 126 8.05 15.95 -0.56
N ASN A 127 7.63 16.22 0.66
CA ASN A 127 8.06 17.35 1.45
C ASN A 127 8.44 16.88 2.86
N ALA A 128 9.42 17.57 3.46
CA ALA A 128 9.74 17.36 4.87
C ALA A 128 8.50 17.62 5.74
N TYR A 129 8.36 16.82 6.80
CA TYR A 129 7.30 16.96 7.79
C TYR A 129 7.89 16.89 9.19
N ASP A 130 7.60 17.90 10.01
CA ASP A 130 8.06 17.99 11.39
C ASP A 130 7.13 17.17 12.29
N ASN A 131 7.45 15.89 12.48
CA ASN A 131 6.66 14.98 13.30
C ASN A 131 6.82 15.31 14.80
N LYS A 132 5.76 15.87 15.38
CA LYS A 132 5.69 16.27 16.81
C LYS A 132 5.02 15.23 17.71
N GLU A 133 4.63 14.07 17.15
CA GLU A 133 4.02 12.99 17.92
C GLU A 133 4.99 12.49 19.00
N LYS A 134 4.45 11.97 20.11
CA LYS A 134 5.26 11.53 21.26
C LYS A 134 6.26 10.43 20.90
N ASP A 135 5.94 9.60 19.92
CA ASP A 135 6.72 8.47 19.44
C ASP A 135 7.48 8.77 18.13
N ASN A 136 7.64 10.05 17.76
CA ASN A 136 8.35 10.47 16.54
C ASN A 136 9.75 9.86 16.38
N GLU A 137 10.42 9.54 17.50
CA GLU A 137 11.75 8.96 17.49
C GLU A 137 11.80 7.58 16.81
N ASN A 138 10.65 6.90 16.67
CA ASN A 138 10.53 5.59 16.03
C ASN A 138 10.35 5.67 14.51
N TYR A 139 10.02 6.83 13.93
CA TYR A 139 9.63 6.90 12.51
C TYR A 139 10.45 7.85 11.64
N LEU A 140 10.76 7.41 10.42
CA LEU A 140 11.01 8.34 9.32
C LEU A 140 9.64 8.87 8.88
N THR A 141 9.50 10.20 8.76
CA THR A 141 8.21 10.82 8.44
C THR A 141 8.37 11.87 7.35
N GLU A 142 7.56 11.77 6.30
CA GLU A 142 7.47 12.80 5.25
C GLU A 142 6.01 13.00 4.80
N LYS A 143 5.73 14.15 4.20
CA LYS A 143 4.42 14.48 3.66
C LYS A 143 4.39 14.31 2.15
N LEU A 144 3.44 13.52 1.68
CA LEU A 144 3.12 13.31 0.27
C LEU A 144 1.92 14.18 -0.13
N THR A 145 2.08 14.90 -1.24
CA THR A 145 1.01 15.58 -1.97
C THR A 145 1.10 15.23 -3.46
N PHE A 146 0.15 15.69 -4.26
CA PHE A 146 0.11 15.37 -5.68
C PHE A 146 0.09 16.62 -6.56
N LYS A 147 0.66 16.52 -7.76
CA LYS A 147 0.52 17.54 -8.80
C LYS A 147 -0.93 17.56 -9.31
N SER A 148 -1.42 18.73 -9.71
CA SER A 148 -2.71 18.86 -10.38
C SER A 148 -2.81 17.88 -11.58
N GLY A 149 -3.96 17.22 -11.70
CA GLY A 149 -4.20 16.20 -12.72
C GLY A 149 -3.65 14.80 -12.42
N THR A 150 -3.07 14.58 -11.23
CA THR A 150 -2.63 13.25 -10.78
C THR A 150 -3.80 12.50 -10.16
N GLY A 151 -4.24 11.41 -10.79
CA GLY A 151 -5.36 10.60 -10.30
C GLY A 151 -6.68 11.37 -10.22
N GLU A 152 -7.64 10.81 -9.47
CA GLU A 152 -9.00 11.39 -9.34
C GLU A 152 -9.12 12.39 -8.18
N ALA A 153 -8.21 12.34 -7.21
CA ALA A 153 -8.22 13.19 -6.02
C ALA A 153 -6.83 13.83 -5.77
N PRO A 154 -6.33 14.69 -6.68
CA PRO A 154 -5.02 15.32 -6.54
C PRO A 154 -4.91 16.27 -5.33
N ASP A 155 -6.04 16.63 -4.72
CA ASP A 155 -6.11 17.46 -3.52
C ASP A 155 -5.89 16.70 -2.21
N ASP A 156 -5.84 15.36 -2.27
CA ASP A 156 -5.51 14.53 -1.13
C ASP A 156 -4.04 14.73 -0.70
N TRP A 157 -3.76 14.44 0.57
CA TRP A 157 -2.40 14.36 1.07
C TRP A 157 -2.25 13.18 2.02
N TYR A 158 -1.01 12.74 2.18
CA TYR A 158 -0.61 11.74 3.16
C TYR A 158 0.53 12.25 4.02
N VAL A 159 0.51 11.96 5.32
CA VAL A 159 1.74 11.98 6.15
C VAL A 159 2.12 10.52 6.37
N VAL A 160 3.31 10.14 5.90
CA VAL A 160 3.72 8.74 5.80
C VAL A 160 4.81 8.46 6.82
N TYR A 161 4.60 7.41 7.62
CA TYR A 161 5.45 7.03 8.72
C TYR A 161 6.02 5.64 8.43
N ALA A 162 7.34 5.55 8.30
CA ALA A 162 8.05 4.29 8.17
C ALA A 162 8.84 4.01 9.45
N ASP A 163 8.81 2.77 9.93
CA ASP A 163 9.61 2.36 11.09
C ASP A 163 11.10 2.57 10.79
N LYS A 164 11.82 3.27 11.67
CA LYS A 164 13.25 3.62 11.44
C LYS A 164 14.18 2.41 11.36
N LYS A 165 13.79 1.28 11.94
CA LYS A 165 14.66 0.08 12.02
C LYS A 165 14.55 -0.75 10.75
N THR A 166 13.34 -0.87 10.21
CA THR A 166 13.00 -1.75 9.09
C THR A 166 12.72 -1.00 7.80
N ASN A 167 12.42 0.29 7.88
CA ASN A 167 11.84 1.12 6.81
C ASN A 167 10.51 0.60 6.25
N LEU A 168 9.88 -0.38 6.90
CA LEU A 168 8.53 -0.80 6.55
C LEU A 168 7.53 0.31 6.89
N LEU A 169 6.47 0.38 6.10
CA LEU A 169 5.41 1.35 6.29
C LEU A 169 4.64 0.99 7.56
N GLU A 170 4.62 1.88 8.53
CA GLU A 170 3.92 1.64 9.80
C GLU A 170 2.51 2.22 9.74
N LYS A 171 2.39 3.48 9.31
CA LYS A 171 1.11 4.18 9.21
C LYS A 171 1.16 5.28 8.17
N ALA A 172 -0.01 5.68 7.67
CA ALA A 172 -0.18 6.86 6.86
C ALA A 172 -1.42 7.63 7.35
N ALA A 173 -1.25 8.88 7.76
CA ALA A 173 -2.36 9.80 7.95
C ALA A 173 -2.79 10.34 6.58
N TYR A 174 -4.09 10.58 6.38
CA TYR A 174 -4.63 10.98 5.10
C TYR A 174 -5.94 11.76 5.23
N ILE A 175 -6.27 12.43 4.14
CA ILE A 175 -7.61 12.98 3.88
C ILE A 175 -8.18 12.35 2.62
N VAL A 176 -9.51 12.36 2.50
CA VAL A 176 -10.21 11.94 1.28
C VAL A 176 -11.11 13.08 0.81
N SER A 177 -10.71 13.75 -0.25
CA SER A 177 -11.35 14.99 -0.73
C SER A 177 -12.51 14.75 -1.70
N ILE A 178 -12.67 13.55 -2.26
CA ILE A 178 -13.62 13.26 -3.35
C ILE A 178 -15.10 13.58 -3.03
N ASN A 179 -15.50 13.57 -1.76
CA ASN A 179 -16.89 13.76 -1.34
C ASN A 179 -17.23 15.18 -0.85
N GLY A 180 -16.24 16.07 -0.69
CA GLY A 180 -16.48 17.39 -0.06
C GLY A 180 -15.40 18.43 -0.28
N GLY A 181 -14.38 18.12 -1.09
CA GLY A 181 -13.20 18.94 -1.27
C GLY A 181 -12.24 18.91 -0.09
N LYS A 182 -11.06 19.50 -0.30
CA LYS A 182 -9.95 19.49 0.65
C LYS A 182 -10.30 20.09 2.00
N GLU A 183 -10.90 21.28 2.03
CA GLU A 183 -11.21 22.00 3.28
C GLU A 183 -12.18 21.22 4.19
N ALA A 184 -13.11 20.47 3.62
CA ALA A 184 -14.01 19.62 4.39
C ALA A 184 -13.29 18.38 4.92
N ALA A 185 -12.45 17.76 4.09
CA ALA A 185 -11.71 16.56 4.45
C ALA A 185 -10.65 16.83 5.55
N GLU A 186 -10.00 18.01 5.52
CA GLU A 186 -9.02 18.43 6.53
C GLU A 186 -9.61 18.67 7.92
N LYS A 187 -10.93 18.75 8.06
CA LYS A 187 -11.59 18.83 9.38
C LYS A 187 -11.59 17.52 10.13
N ASN A 188 -11.49 16.39 9.42
CA ASN A 188 -11.53 15.04 10.00
C ASN A 188 -10.51 14.13 9.28
N PRO A 189 -9.20 14.38 9.42
CA PRO A 189 -8.21 13.48 8.86
C PRO A 189 -8.24 12.12 9.59
N HIS A 190 -7.89 11.09 8.85
CA HIS A 190 -7.83 9.72 9.34
C HIS A 190 -6.42 9.17 9.19
N ALA A 191 -6.18 7.96 9.71
CA ALA A 191 -4.96 7.23 9.45
C ALA A 191 -5.23 5.75 9.25
N ILE A 192 -4.39 5.13 8.43
CA ILE A 192 -4.29 3.68 8.30
C ILE A 192 -2.97 3.23 8.93
N GLN A 193 -3.02 2.22 9.77
CA GLN A 193 -1.85 1.56 10.35
C GLN A 193 -1.72 0.15 9.77
N TYR A 194 -0.50 -0.23 9.39
CA TYR A 194 -0.15 -1.50 8.77
C TYR A 194 0.55 -2.39 9.79
N LEU A 195 -0.07 -3.52 10.12
CA LEU A 195 0.36 -4.41 11.18
C LEU A 195 0.51 -5.85 10.67
N GLU A 196 1.19 -6.66 11.48
CA GLU A 196 1.32 -8.11 11.27
C GLU A 196 1.90 -8.45 9.89
N TYR A 197 3.04 -7.84 9.55
CA TYR A 197 3.75 -8.16 8.31
C TYR A 197 4.10 -9.65 8.23
N LYS A 198 3.72 -10.28 7.12
CA LYS A 198 4.10 -11.65 6.74
C LYS A 198 4.81 -11.64 5.41
N THR A 199 5.75 -12.56 5.25
CA THR A 199 6.45 -12.76 3.98
C THR A 199 5.64 -13.67 3.06
N VAL A 200 5.31 -13.20 1.87
CA VAL A 200 4.65 -13.95 0.79
C VAL A 200 5.57 -13.91 -0.43
N ASP A 201 6.04 -15.07 -0.91
CA ASP A 201 7.04 -15.15 -1.98
C ASP A 201 8.27 -14.25 -1.77
N GLY A 202 8.70 -14.06 -0.51
CA GLY A 202 9.82 -13.19 -0.17
C GLY A 202 9.46 -11.70 -0.03
N ILE A 203 8.21 -11.29 -0.26
CA ILE A 203 7.76 -9.89 -0.18
C ILE A 203 7.02 -9.67 1.16
N PRO A 204 7.37 -8.66 1.96
CA PRO A 204 6.66 -8.35 3.20
C PRO A 204 5.30 -7.68 2.89
N ILE A 205 4.22 -8.22 3.44
CA ILE A 205 2.86 -7.71 3.26
C ILE A 205 2.17 -7.64 4.62
N ALA A 206 1.61 -6.47 4.96
CA ALA A 206 0.81 -6.29 6.17
C ALA A 206 -0.50 -7.08 6.05
N THR A 207 -0.78 -7.97 7.01
CA THR A 207 -2.02 -8.76 7.00
C THR A 207 -3.14 -8.19 7.87
N LYS A 208 -2.85 -7.09 8.58
CA LYS A 208 -3.84 -6.36 9.37
C LYS A 208 -3.73 -4.87 9.14
N TRP A 209 -4.86 -4.22 8.90
CA TRP A 209 -4.96 -2.77 8.89
C TRP A 209 -5.83 -2.30 10.04
N VAL A 210 -5.47 -1.19 10.65
CA VAL A 210 -6.32 -0.50 11.62
C VAL A 210 -6.51 0.93 11.16
N PHE A 211 -7.75 1.38 11.13
CA PHE A 211 -8.14 2.73 10.75
C PHE A 211 -8.42 3.54 12.00
N TRP A 212 -7.91 4.77 12.01
CA TRP A 212 -7.93 5.66 13.15
C TRP A 212 -8.44 7.05 12.77
N GLY A 213 -8.97 7.78 13.73
CA GLY A 213 -8.86 9.25 13.71
C GLY A 213 -7.39 9.67 13.80
N TRP A 214 -7.07 10.86 13.30
CA TRP A 214 -5.73 11.42 13.38
C TRP A 214 -5.77 12.90 13.74
N GLU A 215 -4.84 13.35 14.58
CA GLU A 215 -4.68 14.75 14.96
C GLU A 215 -3.22 15.18 14.80
N ASP A 216 -2.98 16.33 14.16
CA ASP A 216 -1.64 16.87 13.94
C ASP A 216 -0.88 17.07 15.26
N GLY A 217 0.33 16.53 15.33
CA GLY A 217 1.18 16.54 16.54
C GLY A 217 0.77 15.57 17.66
N LYS A 218 -0.40 14.95 17.60
CA LYS A 218 -0.85 13.94 18.57
C LYS A 218 -0.78 12.51 18.00
N GLY A 219 -1.07 12.36 16.71
CA GLY A 219 -1.04 11.09 15.99
C GLY A 219 -2.37 10.36 16.00
N LEU A 220 -2.30 9.04 16.10
CA LEU A 220 -3.48 8.16 16.08
C LEU A 220 -4.38 8.44 17.30
N THR A 221 -5.69 8.50 17.09
CA THR A 221 -6.68 8.75 18.14
C THR A 221 -7.59 7.54 18.37
N GLU A 222 -8.89 7.65 18.11
CA GLU A 222 -9.86 6.56 18.23
C GLU A 222 -9.78 5.59 17.05
N GLU A 223 -9.90 4.29 17.34
CA GLU A 223 -10.08 3.28 16.31
C GLU A 223 -11.47 3.44 15.69
N ILE A 224 -11.53 3.53 14.36
CA ILE A 224 -12.78 3.67 13.60
C ILE A 224 -13.11 2.43 12.77
N GLY A 225 -12.11 1.57 12.50
CA GLY A 225 -12.29 0.34 11.75
C GLY A 225 -11.01 -0.47 11.66
N HIS A 226 -11.11 -1.66 11.07
CA HIS A 226 -9.96 -2.53 10.82
C HIS A 226 -10.21 -3.43 9.63
N ALA A 227 -9.12 -3.95 9.06
CA ALA A 227 -9.17 -4.97 8.03
C ALA A 227 -8.23 -6.13 8.33
N THR A 228 -8.61 -7.32 7.90
CA THR A 228 -7.75 -8.51 7.88
C THR A 228 -7.61 -9.00 6.45
N LEU A 229 -6.37 -9.31 6.06
CA LEU A 229 -6.04 -9.88 4.76
C LEU A 229 -5.58 -11.31 4.94
N THR A 230 -6.20 -12.22 4.19
CA THR A 230 -5.90 -13.66 4.22
C THR A 230 -5.69 -14.20 2.80
N ASP A 231 -5.16 -15.43 2.71
CA ASP A 231 -4.96 -16.15 1.45
C ASP A 231 -4.22 -15.36 0.36
N ILE A 232 -3.26 -14.54 0.81
CA ILE A 232 -2.45 -13.68 -0.05
C ILE A 232 -1.53 -14.55 -0.92
N LYS A 233 -1.63 -14.39 -2.23
CA LYS A 233 -0.81 -15.12 -3.21
C LYS A 233 -0.62 -14.32 -4.48
N PHE A 234 0.54 -14.50 -5.11
CA PHE A 234 0.77 -14.00 -6.46
C PHE A 234 0.22 -14.99 -7.48
N VAL A 235 -0.49 -14.47 -8.48
CA VAL A 235 -1.14 -15.28 -9.51
C VAL A 235 -0.80 -14.75 -10.90
N LYS A 236 -0.95 -15.62 -11.90
CA LYS A 236 -1.05 -15.22 -13.30
C LYS A 236 -2.45 -14.69 -13.54
N ALA A 237 -2.58 -13.51 -14.14
CA ALA A 237 -3.87 -12.95 -14.42
C ALA A 237 -4.42 -13.58 -15.70
N ASP A 238 -5.50 -14.34 -15.58
CA ASP A 238 -6.30 -14.69 -16.74
C ASP A 238 -6.99 -13.41 -17.26
N THR A 239 -7.06 -13.25 -18.58
CA THR A 239 -7.78 -12.13 -19.22
C THR A 239 -9.24 -12.07 -18.78
N ASP A 240 -9.81 -13.21 -18.40
CA ASP A 240 -11.20 -13.32 -17.98
C ASP A 240 -11.47 -12.71 -16.60
N TYR A 241 -10.45 -12.54 -15.74
CA TYR A 241 -10.64 -11.90 -14.41
C TYR A 241 -11.13 -10.46 -14.51
N PHE A 242 -10.71 -9.75 -15.56
CA PHE A 242 -10.95 -8.32 -15.72
C PHE A 242 -11.91 -8.00 -16.87
N THR A 243 -12.64 -9.01 -17.35
CA THR A 243 -13.63 -8.86 -18.40
C THR A 243 -15.02 -8.75 -17.77
N PRO A 244 -15.72 -7.61 -17.92
CA PRO A 244 -17.07 -7.47 -17.37
C PRO A 244 -18.05 -8.37 -18.09
N GLY A 245 -19.05 -8.87 -17.34
CA GLY A 245 -20.20 -9.56 -17.93
C GLY A 245 -21.03 -8.62 -18.80
N ALA A 246 -21.76 -9.18 -19.77
CA ALA A 246 -22.59 -8.40 -20.69
C ALA A 246 -23.72 -7.60 -19.98
N ASP A 247 -24.10 -8.03 -18.77
CA ASP A 247 -25.12 -7.44 -17.91
C ASP A 247 -24.56 -6.43 -16.88
N PHE A 248 -23.25 -6.20 -16.87
CA PHE A 248 -22.63 -5.28 -15.92
C PHE A 248 -22.99 -3.83 -16.24
N LYS A 249 -23.24 -3.05 -15.18
CA LYS A 249 -23.39 -1.60 -15.24
C LYS A 249 -22.00 -0.93 -15.24
N THR A 250 -21.94 0.36 -15.61
CA THR A 250 -20.71 1.16 -15.63
C THR A 250 -20.83 2.37 -14.69
N LYS A 251 -19.72 2.81 -14.08
CA LYS A 251 -19.61 4.00 -13.23
C LYS A 251 -18.29 4.75 -13.45
#